data_AF-A0A1B6G4J9-F1
#
_entry.id   AF-A0A1B6G4J9-F1
#
_cell.length_a   1.000
_cell.length_b   1.000
_cell.length_c   1.000
_cell.angle_alpha   90.00
_cell.angle_beta   90.00
_cell.angle_gamma   90.00
#
_symmetry.space_group_name_H-M   'P 1'
#
loop_
_entity.id
_entity.type
_entity.pdbx_description
1 polymer ?
#
loop_
_entity_poly.entity_id
_entity_poly.type
_entity_poly.pdbx_seq_one_letter_code
_entity_poly.pdbx_strand_id
1 'polypeptide(L)'
;ISVDRLAQNHCLQEAACTRDACKGALMFQHMVKTTYSARPKEQLILHAKDFLNQYYGSLKSEEEAKAQKSTKNGLSASAMARITESSNQAMATRWGEVLQEIQDTGTYQLTTSELAFGAKLAWRNAARCIGRIQWSKLHMFDCRHVTTTRGMFDAICEHIKYATNNGNIRSAITVFPQRTDGKHDY
;
A
#
# COMPACT_ATOMS: atom_id res chain seq x y z
N ILE A 1 4.77 17.06 -23.41
CA ILE A 1 6.00 16.63 -22.71
C ILE A 1 5.62 16.33 -21.26
N SER A 2 5.87 15.13 -20.77
CA SER A 2 5.65 14.77 -19.35
C SER A 2 6.94 15.02 -18.56
N VAL A 3 6.82 15.53 -17.33
CA VAL A 3 7.94 15.73 -16.41
C VAL A 3 7.76 14.77 -15.23
N ASP A 4 8.70 13.86 -15.03
CA ASP A 4 8.69 12.92 -13.90
C ASP A 4 9.28 13.60 -12.65
N ARG A 5 8.46 13.78 -11.62
CA ARG A 5 8.87 14.22 -10.28
C ARG A 5 8.74 13.10 -9.23
N LEU A 6 8.16 11.97 -9.60
CA LEU A 6 7.89 10.86 -8.70
C LEU A 6 9.18 10.10 -8.39
N ALA A 7 10.03 9.90 -9.41
CA ALA A 7 11.32 9.21 -9.27
C ALA A 7 12.25 9.84 -8.23
N GLN A 8 12.13 11.16 -8.00
CA GLN A 8 12.98 11.91 -7.06
C GLN A 8 12.53 11.78 -5.60
N ASN A 9 11.23 11.58 -5.36
CA ASN A 9 10.65 11.74 -4.01
C ASN A 9 10.13 10.43 -3.39
N HIS A 10 9.92 9.38 -4.19
CA HIS A 10 9.21 8.18 -3.73
C HIS A 10 9.93 6.86 -4.07
N CYS A 11 11.17 6.91 -4.54
CA CYS A 11 11.96 5.71 -4.83
C CYS A 11 12.82 5.32 -3.62
N LEU A 12 12.30 4.46 -2.75
CA LEU A 12 13.05 3.93 -1.59
C LEU A 12 13.96 2.74 -1.94
N GLN A 13 13.77 2.14 -3.12
CA GLN A 13 14.52 0.98 -3.57
C GLN A 13 15.54 1.40 -4.63
N GLU A 14 16.81 1.08 -4.39
CA GLU A 14 17.86 1.32 -5.37
C GLU A 14 17.61 0.52 -6.64
N ALA A 15 17.87 1.14 -7.80
CA ALA A 15 17.83 0.46 -9.09
C ALA A 15 19.02 -0.50 -9.24
N ALA A 16 18.85 -1.60 -9.98
CA ALA A 16 19.91 -2.59 -10.15
C ALA A 16 21.05 -2.11 -11.08
N CYS A 17 20.77 -1.08 -11.89
CA CYS A 17 21.74 -0.44 -12.77
C CYS A 17 22.79 0.32 -11.93
N THR A 18 24.03 0.31 -12.41
CA THR A 18 25.10 1.16 -11.87
C THR A 18 25.37 2.31 -12.84
N ARG A 19 26.26 3.23 -12.45
CA ARG A 19 26.73 4.31 -13.34
C ARG A 19 27.31 3.76 -14.65
N ASP A 20 27.99 2.61 -14.59
CA ASP A 20 28.76 2.06 -15.71
C ASP A 20 28.04 0.92 -16.44
N ALA A 21 26.93 0.41 -15.90
CA ALA A 21 26.23 -0.73 -16.49
C ALA A 21 24.71 -0.63 -16.31
N CYS A 22 24.00 -0.61 -17.44
CA CYS A 22 22.55 -0.78 -17.48
C CYS A 22 22.20 -2.27 -17.37
N LYS A 23 21.39 -2.62 -16.37
CA LYS A 23 20.88 -3.98 -16.17
C LYS A 23 19.42 -4.13 -16.59
N GLY A 24 18.87 -3.15 -17.32
CA GLY A 24 17.45 -3.00 -17.67
C GLY A 24 16.78 -4.22 -18.33
N ALA A 25 17.55 -5.05 -19.04
CA ALA A 25 17.05 -6.24 -19.72
C ALA A 25 17.13 -7.53 -18.88
N LEU A 26 17.77 -7.50 -17.70
CA LEU A 26 17.81 -8.68 -16.81
C LEU A 26 16.39 -8.95 -16.26
N MET A 27 15.90 -10.17 -16.46
CA MET A 27 14.55 -10.53 -16.01
C MET A 27 14.38 -10.38 -14.49
N PHE A 28 15.41 -10.71 -13.72
CA PHE A 28 15.37 -10.69 -12.25
C PHE A 28 16.44 -9.78 -11.63
N GLN A 29 16.32 -8.47 -11.89
CA GLN A 29 17.21 -7.42 -11.39
C GLN A 29 17.23 -7.27 -9.87
N HIS A 30 16.07 -7.46 -9.25
CA HIS A 30 15.81 -7.23 -7.83
C HIS A 30 15.32 -8.51 -7.18
N MET A 31 16.00 -9.63 -7.39
CA MET A 31 15.89 -10.73 -6.43
C MET A 31 16.52 -10.26 -5.12
N VAL A 32 15.80 -9.41 -4.38
CA VAL A 32 16.01 -9.32 -2.95
C VAL A 32 15.87 -10.77 -2.50
N LYS A 33 16.98 -11.39 -2.06
CA LYS A 33 16.90 -12.65 -1.32
C LYS A 33 15.85 -12.37 -0.26
N THR A 34 14.69 -13.01 -0.32
CA THR A 34 13.77 -12.99 0.81
C THR A 34 14.63 -13.44 1.97
N THR A 35 14.95 -12.54 2.89
CA THR A 35 15.93 -12.83 3.93
C THR A 35 15.38 -13.86 4.92
N TYR A 36 14.13 -14.33 4.69
CA TYR A 36 13.32 -15.17 5.56
C TYR A 36 13.37 -14.67 7.02
N SER A 37 13.64 -13.38 7.19
CA SER A 37 13.87 -12.74 8.48
C SER A 37 12.90 -11.58 8.62
N ALA A 38 12.48 -11.35 9.86
CA ALA A 38 11.72 -10.16 10.22
C ALA A 38 12.53 -8.90 9.90
N ARG A 39 11.83 -7.83 9.53
CA ARG A 39 12.44 -6.52 9.29
C ARG A 39 12.93 -5.94 10.63
N PRO A 40 14.14 -5.33 10.68
CA PRO A 40 14.58 -4.60 11.88
C PRO A 40 13.62 -3.48 12.26
N LYS A 41 13.47 -3.19 13.56
CA LYS A 41 12.51 -2.20 14.07
C LYS A 41 12.75 -0.81 13.49
N GLU A 42 14.01 -0.41 13.35
CA GLU A 42 14.42 0.91 12.87
C GLU A 42 13.94 1.12 11.42
N GLN A 43 14.11 0.09 10.58
CA GLN A 43 13.65 0.12 9.20
C GLN A 43 12.12 0.02 9.12
N LEU A 44 11.49 -0.75 10.01
CA LEU A 44 10.03 -0.86 10.07
C LEU A 44 9.37 0.49 10.40
N ILE A 45 9.91 1.22 11.39
CA ILE A 45 9.44 2.55 11.79
C ILE A 45 9.51 3.52 10.61
N LEU A 46 10.63 3.55 9.87
CA LEU A 46 10.79 4.42 8.71
C LEU A 46 9.73 4.13 7.63
N HIS A 47 9.56 2.86 7.28
CA HIS A 47 8.61 2.45 6.24
C HIS A 47 7.15 2.64 6.68
N ALA A 48 6.83 2.41 7.95
CA ALA A 48 5.49 2.62 8.50
C ALA A 48 5.11 4.10 8.44
N LYS A 49 6.02 5.00 8.83
CA LYS A 49 5.80 6.44 8.76
C LYS A 49 5.58 6.92 7.32
N ASP A 50 6.43 6.46 6.39
CA ASP A 50 6.29 6.78 4.97
C ASP A 50 4.94 6.30 4.40
N PHE A 51 4.55 5.06 4.71
CA PHE A 51 3.26 4.52 4.30
C PHE A 51 2.08 5.36 4.83
N LEU A 52 2.09 5.72 6.13
CA LEU A 52 1.02 6.53 6.72
C LEU A 52 0.96 7.93 6.10
N ASN A 53 2.10 8.56 5.82
CA ASN A 53 2.14 9.84 5.10
C ASN A 53 1.47 9.73 3.72
N GLN A 54 1.74 8.65 2.99
CA GLN A 54 1.11 8.41 1.68
C GLN A 54 -0.40 8.16 1.83
N TYR A 55 -0.82 7.37 2.82
CA TYR A 55 -2.23 7.06 3.06
C TYR A 55 -3.03 8.32 3.43
N TYR A 56 -2.63 9.04 4.46
CA TYR A 56 -3.34 10.27 4.89
C TYR A 56 -3.23 11.39 3.85
N GLY A 57 -2.10 11.50 3.14
CA GLY A 57 -1.98 12.42 2.00
C GLY A 57 -2.98 12.13 0.87
N SER A 58 -3.30 10.85 0.64
CA SER A 58 -4.33 10.46 -0.34
C SER A 58 -5.74 10.82 0.13
N LEU A 59 -6.08 10.59 1.40
CA LEU A 59 -7.39 10.95 1.96
C LEU A 59 -7.62 12.46 1.89
N LYS A 60 -6.63 13.25 2.31
CA LYS A 60 -6.66 14.71 2.18
C LYS A 60 -6.95 15.14 0.74
N SER A 61 -6.24 14.55 -0.23
CA SER A 61 -6.42 14.87 -1.65
C SER A 61 -7.82 14.53 -2.15
N GLU A 62 -8.40 13.41 -1.68
CA GLU A 62 -9.78 13.03 -2.00
C GLU A 62 -10.82 13.98 -1.39
N GLU A 63 -10.60 14.42 -0.15
CA GLU A 63 -11.47 15.38 0.53
C GLU A 63 -11.45 16.75 -0.15
N GLU A 64 -10.26 17.25 -0.50
CA GLU A 64 -10.09 18.49 -1.26
C GLU A 64 -10.81 18.40 -2.62
N ALA A 65 -10.64 17.30 -3.35
CA ALA A 65 -11.28 17.10 -4.65
C ALA A 65 -12.82 17.03 -4.55
N LYS A 66 -13.36 16.43 -3.47
CA LYS A 66 -14.82 16.40 -3.21
C LYS A 66 -15.32 17.81 -2.87
N ALA A 67 -14.64 18.49 -1.96
CA ALA A 67 -15.05 19.81 -1.50
C ALA A 67 -15.00 20.84 -2.65
N GLN A 68 -14.01 20.72 -3.55
CA GLN A 68 -13.87 21.62 -4.69
C GLN A 68 -15.00 21.48 -5.72
N LYS A 69 -15.55 20.26 -5.87
CA LYS A 69 -16.74 20.02 -6.72
C LYS A 69 -18.02 20.63 -6.14
N SER A 70 -18.12 20.75 -4.81
CA SER A 70 -19.28 21.32 -4.14
C SER A 70 -19.32 22.85 -4.20
N THR A 71 -18.19 23.51 -4.45
CA THR A 71 -18.07 24.97 -4.47
C THR A 71 -17.93 25.52 -5.89
N LYS A 72 -18.92 26.28 -6.38
CA LYS A 72 -18.88 26.90 -7.72
C LYS A 72 -17.72 27.89 -7.93
N ASN A 73 -17.19 28.47 -6.85
CA ASN A 73 -16.12 29.48 -6.89
C ASN A 73 -14.75 28.96 -6.38
N GLY A 74 -14.57 27.63 -6.35
CA GLY A 74 -13.37 27.00 -5.80
C GLY A 74 -13.37 26.95 -4.26
N LEU A 75 -12.40 26.21 -3.71
CA LEU A 75 -12.29 25.99 -2.28
C LEU A 75 -11.65 27.19 -1.57
N SER A 76 -12.26 27.68 -0.48
CA SER A 76 -11.65 28.76 0.29
C SER A 76 -10.37 28.29 0.98
N ALA A 77 -9.39 29.18 1.12
CA ALA A 77 -8.15 28.89 1.85
C ALA A 77 -8.42 28.42 3.30
N SER A 78 -9.46 28.96 3.93
CA SER A 78 -9.89 28.55 5.27
C SER A 78 -10.44 27.11 5.32
N ALA A 79 -11.13 26.64 4.28
CA ALA A 79 -11.61 25.27 4.20
C ALA A 79 -10.46 24.29 3.94
N MET A 80 -9.54 24.64 3.04
CA MET A 80 -8.34 23.86 2.75
C MET A 80 -7.42 23.71 3.97
N ALA A 81 -7.26 24.79 4.76
CA ALA A 81 -6.50 24.77 6.00
C ALA A 81 -7.13 23.81 7.04
N ARG A 82 -8.46 23.81 7.18
CA ARG A 82 -9.17 22.89 8.09
C ARG A 82 -9.01 21.43 7.70
N ILE A 83 -9.14 21.11 6.41
CA ILE A 83 -8.92 19.75 5.89
C ILE A 83 -7.49 19.30 6.18
N THR A 84 -6.51 20.18 5.91
CA THR A 84 -5.09 19.89 6.16
C THR A 84 -4.83 19.63 7.65
N GLU A 85 -5.35 20.49 8.53
CA GLU A 85 -5.16 20.35 9.98
C GLU A 85 -5.78 19.05 10.49
N SER A 86 -7.03 18.75 10.09
CA SER A 86 -7.72 17.53 10.47
C SER A 86 -6.97 16.28 10.01
N SER A 87 -6.47 16.27 8.76
CA SER A 87 -5.68 15.16 8.23
C SER A 87 -4.36 14.98 8.97
N ASN A 88 -3.67 16.09 9.31
CA ASN A 88 -2.41 16.05 10.04
C ASN A 88 -2.61 15.53 11.46
N GLN A 89 -3.68 15.96 12.13
CA GLN A 89 -4.02 15.48 13.47
C GLN A 89 -4.33 13.98 13.46
N ALA A 90 -5.17 13.52 12.53
CA ALA A 90 -5.50 12.10 12.41
C ALA A 90 -4.26 11.24 12.11
N MET A 91 -3.36 11.74 11.24
CA MET A 91 -2.08 11.09 10.95
C MET A 91 -1.16 11.04 12.17
N ALA A 92 -1.06 12.13 12.93
CA ALA A 92 -0.24 12.19 14.14
C ALA A 92 -0.73 11.23 15.23
N THR A 93 -2.06 11.15 15.43
CA THR A 93 -2.67 10.18 16.35
C THR A 93 -2.35 8.76 15.93
N ARG A 94 -2.61 8.40 14.66
CA ARG A 94 -2.35 7.06 14.14
C ARG A 94 -0.86 6.70 14.18
N TRP A 95 0.02 7.66 13.95
CA TRP A 95 1.46 7.45 14.08
C TRP A 95 1.88 7.12 15.51
N GLY A 96 1.30 7.78 16.51
CA GLY A 96 1.55 7.46 17.92
C GLY A 96 1.17 6.02 18.26
N GLU A 97 -0.01 5.57 17.81
CA GLU A 97 -0.48 4.19 17.98
C GLU A 97 0.47 3.17 17.33
N VAL A 98 0.83 3.37 16.06
CA VAL A 98 1.70 2.47 15.31
C VAL A 98 3.09 2.41 15.92
N LEU A 99 3.63 3.56 16.34
CA LEU A 99 4.94 3.60 16.99
C LEU A 99 4.93 2.82 18.31
N GLN A 100 3.89 2.98 19.13
CA GLN A 100 3.72 2.24 20.37
C GLN A 100 3.59 0.73 20.10
N GLU A 101 2.77 0.34 19.12
CA GLU A 101 2.58 -1.08 18.74
C GLU A 101 3.90 -1.73 18.29
N ILE A 102 4.72 -1.02 17.51
CA ILE A 102 6.06 -1.49 17.08
C ILE A 102 7.01 -1.61 18.27
N GLN A 103 6.97 -0.66 19.20
CA GLN A 103 7.80 -0.72 20.40
C GLN A 103 7.47 -1.96 21.24
N ASP A 104 6.17 -2.19 21.49
CA ASP A 104 5.67 -3.24 22.37
C ASP A 104 5.76 -4.63 21.74
N THR A 105 5.37 -4.78 20.47
CA THR A 105 5.22 -6.10 19.82
C THR A 105 6.32 -6.42 18.81
N GLY A 106 7.08 -5.39 18.39
CA GLY A 106 8.04 -5.50 17.29
C GLY A 106 7.45 -5.42 15.88
N THR A 107 6.12 -5.31 15.76
CA THR A 107 5.42 -5.10 14.49
C THR A 107 4.19 -4.20 14.67
N TYR A 108 3.38 -4.01 13.64
CA TYR A 108 2.09 -3.35 13.76
C TYR A 108 1.07 -3.94 12.80
N GLN A 109 -0.21 -3.66 13.06
CA GLN A 109 -1.31 -4.07 12.19
C GLN A 109 -1.89 -2.88 11.43
N LEU A 110 -2.06 -3.08 10.12
CA LEU A 110 -2.81 -2.16 9.28
C LEU A 110 -4.31 -2.25 9.59
N THR A 111 -5.00 -1.12 9.52
CA THR A 111 -6.46 -1.13 9.42
C THR A 111 -6.88 -1.70 8.06
N THR A 112 -8.14 -2.15 7.92
CA THR A 112 -8.62 -2.68 6.64
C THR A 112 -8.59 -1.63 5.53
N SER A 113 -8.81 -0.35 5.85
CA SER A 113 -8.73 0.74 4.87
C SER A 113 -7.30 1.04 4.46
N GLU A 114 -6.35 1.02 5.40
CA GLU A 114 -4.91 1.10 5.12
C GLU A 114 -4.47 -0.08 4.22
N LEU A 115 -4.90 -1.30 4.54
CA LEU A 115 -4.55 -2.49 3.76
C LEU A 115 -5.08 -2.41 2.32
N ALA A 116 -6.34 -1.99 2.15
CA ALA A 116 -6.94 -1.81 0.82
C ALA A 116 -6.22 -0.74 0.00
N PHE A 117 -5.81 0.37 0.65
CA PHE A 117 -4.98 1.38 0.02
C PHE A 117 -3.62 0.82 -0.40
N GLY A 118 -2.93 0.12 0.50
CA GLY A 118 -1.63 -0.50 0.25
C GLY A 118 -1.66 -1.49 -0.92
N ALA A 119 -2.69 -2.33 -1.00
CA ALA A 119 -2.88 -3.28 -2.10
C ALA A 119 -3.05 -2.58 -3.47
N LYS A 120 -3.90 -1.55 -3.52
CA LYS A 120 -4.13 -0.75 -4.74
C LYS A 120 -2.88 0.02 -5.16
N LEU A 121 -2.19 0.62 -4.18
CA LEU A 121 -0.97 1.37 -4.42
C LEU A 121 0.17 0.46 -4.91
N ALA A 122 0.30 -0.74 -4.35
CA ALA A 122 1.27 -1.73 -4.82
C ALA A 122 1.04 -2.10 -6.29
N TRP A 123 -0.22 -2.31 -6.71
CA TRP A 123 -0.54 -2.54 -8.11
C TRP A 123 -0.23 -1.31 -8.99
N ARG A 124 -0.60 -0.11 -8.54
CA ARG A 124 -0.26 1.15 -9.24
C ARG A 124 1.25 1.34 -9.42
N ASN A 125 2.05 0.86 -8.48
CA ASN A 125 3.51 0.99 -8.51
C ASN A 125 4.21 -0.21 -9.19
N ALA A 126 3.45 -1.21 -9.66
CA ALA A 126 4.01 -2.38 -10.31
C ALA A 126 4.48 -2.05 -11.75
N ALA A 127 5.73 -1.57 -11.89
CA ALA A 127 6.30 -1.03 -13.14
C ALA A 127 6.15 -1.93 -14.38
N ARG A 128 6.05 -3.26 -14.19
CA ARG A 128 5.91 -4.26 -15.25
C ARG A 128 4.46 -4.59 -15.65
N CYS A 129 3.46 -4.08 -14.93
CA CYS A 129 2.05 -4.34 -15.25
C CYS A 129 1.52 -3.32 -16.27
N ILE A 130 1.04 -3.78 -17.43
CA ILE A 130 0.38 -2.92 -18.42
C ILE A 130 -1.05 -2.53 -17.99
N GLY A 131 -1.73 -3.38 -17.22
CA GLY A 131 -3.12 -3.21 -16.79
C GLY A 131 -3.35 -2.19 -15.66
N ARG A 132 -2.36 -1.35 -15.33
CA ARG A 132 -2.43 -0.43 -14.19
C ARG A 132 -3.52 0.62 -14.28
N ILE A 133 -4.13 0.87 -15.44
CA ILE A 133 -5.24 1.83 -15.55
C ILE A 133 -6.43 1.46 -14.64
N GLN A 134 -6.60 0.17 -14.31
CA GLN A 134 -7.67 -0.32 -13.44
C GLN A 134 -7.29 -0.35 -11.94
N TRP A 135 -6.11 0.16 -11.55
CA TRP A 135 -5.54 -0.01 -10.21
C TRP A 135 -6.49 0.32 -9.05
N SER A 136 -7.36 1.33 -9.21
CA SER A 136 -8.32 1.75 -8.19
C SER A 136 -9.52 0.81 -8.03
N LYS A 137 -9.79 -0.04 -9.03
CA LYS A 137 -10.86 -1.05 -9.08
C LYS A 137 -10.37 -2.44 -8.70
N LEU A 138 -9.63 -2.53 -7.60
CA LEU A 138 -9.22 -3.81 -7.01
C LEU A 138 -10.15 -4.15 -5.84
N HIS A 139 -10.73 -5.35 -5.86
CA HIS A 139 -11.41 -5.93 -4.71
C HIS A 139 -10.40 -6.61 -3.78
N MET A 140 -10.56 -6.46 -2.47
CA MET A 140 -9.65 -7.05 -1.48
C MET A 140 -10.43 -7.95 -0.53
N PHE A 141 -10.00 -9.19 -0.41
CA PHE A 141 -10.41 -10.11 0.65
C PHE A 141 -9.39 -10.02 1.80
N ASP A 142 -9.84 -9.54 2.96
CA ASP A 142 -9.03 -9.48 4.19
C ASP A 142 -9.09 -10.84 4.92
N CYS A 143 -8.12 -11.70 4.64
CA CYS A 143 -8.00 -13.04 5.22
C CYS A 143 -6.85 -13.13 6.23
N ARG A 144 -6.46 -12.01 6.86
CA ARG A 144 -5.40 -11.98 7.87
C ARG A 144 -5.72 -12.75 9.15
N HIS A 145 -6.97 -13.17 9.32
CA HIS A 145 -7.44 -14.01 10.42
C HIS A 145 -7.36 -15.52 10.11
N VAL A 146 -7.09 -15.91 8.85
CA VAL A 146 -7.06 -17.30 8.43
C VAL A 146 -5.75 -17.95 8.84
N THR A 147 -5.81 -18.98 9.69
CA THR A 147 -4.63 -19.64 10.28
C THR A 147 -4.43 -21.09 9.86
N THR A 148 -5.30 -21.63 9.01
CA THR A 148 -5.27 -23.05 8.61
C THR A 148 -5.17 -23.19 7.10
N THR A 149 -4.49 -24.24 6.65
CA THR A 149 -4.41 -24.59 5.22
C THR A 149 -5.79 -24.76 4.59
N ARG A 150 -6.74 -25.36 5.32
CA ARG A 150 -8.11 -25.51 4.83
C ARG A 150 -8.80 -24.15 4.65
N GLY A 151 -8.67 -23.25 5.63
CA GLY A 151 -9.23 -21.90 5.52
C GLY A 151 -8.61 -21.11 4.36
N MET A 152 -7.31 -21.29 4.09
CA MET A 152 -6.68 -20.68 2.91
C MET A 152 -7.26 -21.23 1.61
N PHE A 153 -7.44 -22.55 1.52
CA PHE A 153 -8.07 -23.19 0.37
C PHE A 153 -9.48 -22.62 0.12
N ASP A 154 -10.31 -22.52 1.16
CA ASP A 154 -11.66 -22.00 1.04
C ASP A 154 -11.66 -20.51 0.60
N ALA A 155 -10.77 -19.69 1.17
CA ALA A 155 -10.59 -18.29 0.77
C ALA A 155 -10.12 -18.14 -0.70
N ILE A 156 -9.25 -19.03 -1.18
CA ILE A 156 -8.81 -19.06 -2.57
C ILE A 156 -9.96 -19.47 -3.50
N CYS A 157 -10.77 -20.45 -3.10
CA CYS A 157 -11.96 -20.84 -3.87
C CYS A 157 -12.96 -19.68 -3.99
N GLU A 158 -13.19 -18.94 -2.90
CA GLU A 158 -14.03 -17.73 -2.92
C GLU A 158 -13.45 -16.66 -3.85
N HIS A 159 -12.14 -16.41 -3.78
CA HIS A 159 -11.45 -15.50 -4.66
C HIS A 159 -11.65 -15.87 -6.14
N ILE A 160 -11.42 -17.12 -6.51
CA ILE A 160 -11.55 -17.58 -7.91
C ILE A 160 -12.99 -17.40 -8.38
N LYS A 161 -13.97 -17.82 -7.58
CA LYS A 161 -15.39 -17.64 -7.90
C LYS A 161 -15.73 -16.17 -8.12
N TYR A 162 -15.26 -15.28 -7.24
CA TYR A 162 -15.47 -13.84 -7.38
C TYR A 162 -14.77 -13.27 -8.61
N ALA A 163 -13.51 -13.63 -8.85
CA ALA A 163 -12.70 -13.07 -9.93
C ALA A 163 -13.18 -13.55 -11.30
N THR A 164 -13.59 -14.82 -11.43
CA THR A 164 -14.10 -15.39 -12.69
C THR A 164 -15.46 -14.83 -13.06
N ASN A 165 -16.39 -14.67 -12.11
CA ASN A 165 -17.67 -13.97 -12.30
C ASN A 165 -18.38 -14.28 -13.65
N ASN A 166 -18.55 -15.57 -13.95
CA ASN A 166 -19.20 -16.04 -15.18
C ASN A 166 -18.58 -15.47 -16.48
N GLY A 167 -17.28 -15.23 -16.49
CA GLY A 167 -16.54 -14.67 -17.62
C GLY A 167 -16.39 -13.13 -17.59
N ASN A 168 -17.14 -12.42 -16.75
CA ASN A 168 -16.99 -10.98 -16.55
C ASN A 168 -15.92 -10.70 -15.49
N ILE A 169 -14.66 -10.90 -15.87
CA ILE A 169 -13.51 -10.95 -14.95
C ILE A 169 -13.40 -9.70 -14.07
N ARG A 170 -13.19 -9.91 -12.77
CA ARG A 170 -12.97 -8.85 -11.77
C ARG A 170 -11.60 -9.00 -11.12
N SER A 171 -10.84 -7.91 -11.07
CA SER A 171 -9.56 -7.88 -10.35
C SER A 171 -9.80 -8.00 -8.84
N ALA A 172 -9.16 -8.98 -8.22
CA ALA A 172 -9.20 -9.20 -6.79
C ALA A 172 -7.81 -9.55 -6.23
N ILE A 173 -7.62 -9.35 -4.93
CA ILE A 173 -6.48 -9.83 -4.15
C ILE A 173 -7.00 -10.43 -2.85
N THR A 174 -6.39 -11.52 -2.39
CA THR A 174 -6.63 -12.10 -1.07
C THR A 174 -5.38 -11.92 -0.24
N VAL A 175 -5.51 -11.27 0.92
CA VAL A 175 -4.37 -10.98 1.80
C VAL A 175 -4.43 -11.91 3.02
N PHE A 176 -3.44 -12.77 3.14
CA PHE A 176 -3.23 -13.68 4.26
C PHE A 176 -2.43 -13.03 5.39
N PRO A 177 -2.27 -13.68 6.56
CA PRO A 177 -1.52 -13.11 7.67
C PRO A 177 -0.12 -12.66 7.26
N GLN A 178 0.30 -11.51 7.78
CA GLN A 178 1.63 -10.98 7.51
C GLN A 178 2.71 -11.84 8.17
N ARG A 179 3.90 -11.87 7.57
CA ARG A 179 5.08 -12.52 8.17
C ARG A 179 5.36 -11.95 9.57
N THR A 180 5.71 -12.84 10.48
CA THR A 180 6.14 -12.50 11.85
C THR A 180 7.65 -12.71 12.00
N ASP A 181 8.07 -13.90 12.42
CA ASP A 181 9.46 -14.28 12.72
C ASP A 181 10.20 -14.90 11.52
N GLY A 182 9.52 -15.05 10.38
CA GLY A 182 10.04 -15.72 9.18
C GLY A 182 9.98 -17.25 9.21
N LYS A 183 9.39 -17.83 10.26
CA LYS A 183 9.15 -19.28 10.40
C LYS A 183 7.68 -19.66 10.23
N HIS A 184 6.78 -18.69 10.36
CA HIS A 184 5.33 -18.87 10.27
C HIS A 184 4.73 -18.15 9.06
N ASP A 185 5.39 -18.31 7.90
CA ASP A 185 4.89 -17.76 6.65
C ASP A 185 3.69 -18.56 6.12
N TYR A 186 2.81 -17.84 5.42
CA TYR A 186 1.61 -18.37 4.75
C TYR A 186 1.81 -18.42 3.24
#